data_AF-A0AAP0QA77-F1
#
_entry.id   AF-A0AAP0QA77-F1
#
_cell.length_a   1.000
_cell.length_b   1.000
_cell.length_c   1.000
_cell.angle_alpha   90.00
_cell.angle_beta   90.00
_cell.angle_gamma   90.00
#
_symmetry.space_group_name_H-M   'P 1'
#
loop_
_entity.id
_entity.type
_entity.pdbx_description
1 polymer ?
#
loop_
_entity_poly.entity_id
_entity_poly.type
_entity_poly.pdbx_seq_one_letter_code
_entity_poly.pdbx_strand_id
1 'polypeptide(L)' 'MQSTFFSELMIVILIIELAYEREWLNLRIKCDSMLRILHLCNGLLSLPWTLIDLYKNCLLLMEQMEMRFCLLSSETSMSP' A
#
# COMPACT_ATOMS: atom_id res chain seq x y z
N MET A 1 12.26 17.18 3.04
CA MET A 1 12.05 16.63 1.70
C MET A 1 11.12 15.43 1.83
N GLN A 2 9.92 15.50 1.25
CA GLN A 2 8.99 14.37 1.20
C GLN A 2 9.49 13.46 0.08
N SER A 3 9.95 12.25 0.41
CA SER A 3 10.42 11.29 -0.61
C SER A 3 9.20 10.73 -1.36
N THR A 4 9.34 10.41 -2.65
CA THR A 4 8.27 9.79 -3.45
C THR A 4 7.69 8.55 -2.74
N PHE A 5 8.54 7.79 -2.05
CA PHE A 5 8.17 6.66 -1.21
C PHE A 5 7.25 7.03 -0.04
N PHE A 6 7.50 8.17 0.64
CA PHE A 6 6.63 8.64 1.72
C PHE A 6 5.20 8.86 1.21
N SER A 7 5.07 9.54 0.07
CA SER A 7 3.77 9.84 -0.52
C SER A 7 3.05 8.57 -0.99
N GLU A 8 3.76 7.64 -1.62
CA GLU A 8 3.21 6.34 -2.05
C GLU A 8 2.71 5.51 -0.86
N LEU A 9 3.52 5.40 0.20
CA LEU A 9 3.12 4.69 1.40
C LEU A 9 1.91 5.31 2.08
N MET A 10 1.88 6.65 2.20
CA MET A 10 0.74 7.36 2.76
C MET A 10 -0.53 7.10 1.95
N ILE A 11 -0.45 7.09 0.63
CA ILE A 11 -1.58 6.77 -0.23
C ILE A 11 -2.09 5.35 0.04
N VAL A 12 -1.18 4.37 0.17
CA VAL A 12 -1.57 2.97 0.47
C VAL A 12 -2.26 2.85 1.81
N ILE A 13 -1.72 3.49 2.86
CA ILE A 13 -2.33 3.51 4.20
C ILE A 13 -3.74 4.08 4.13
N LEU A 14 -3.90 5.26 3.50
CA LEU A 14 -5.20 5.93 3.38
C LEU A 14 -6.21 5.09 2.58
N ILE A 15 -5.78 4.40 1.54
CA ILE A 15 -6.63 3.50 0.75
C ILE A 15 -7.15 2.34 1.62
N ILE A 16 -6.29 1.75 2.45
CA ILE A 16 -6.64 0.63 3.32
C ILE A 16 -7.58 1.09 4.44
N GLU A 17 -7.29 2.22 5.09
CA GLU A 17 -8.15 2.82 6.11
C GLU A 17 -9.54 3.10 5.55
N LEU A 18 -9.62 3.80 4.40
CA LEU A 18 -10.90 4.13 3.77
C LEU A 18 -11.67 2.87 3.32
N ALA A 19 -10.98 1.86 2.79
CA ALA A 19 -11.60 0.61 2.39
C ALA A 19 -12.18 -0.12 3.61
N TYR A 20 -11.43 -0.18 4.70
CA TYR A 20 -11.87 -0.80 5.94
C TYR A 20 -13.08 -0.07 6.55
N GLU A 21 -13.05 1.27 6.62
CA GLU A 21 -14.18 2.10 7.08
C GLU A 21 -15.45 1.87 6.25
N ARG A 22 -15.30 1.48 4.98
CA ARG A 22 -16.40 1.15 4.07
C ARG A 22 -16.77 -0.33 4.05
N GLU A 23 -16.20 -1.12 4.95
CA GLU A 23 -16.39 -2.57 5.03
C GLU A 23 -15.99 -3.31 3.72
N TRP A 24 -15.07 -2.73 2.94
CA TRP A 24 -14.53 -3.34 1.72
C TRP A 24 -13.42 -4.31 2.08
N LEU A 25 -13.79 -5.45 2.65
CA LEU A 25 -12.84 -6.45 3.16
C LEU A 25 -12.04 -7.18 2.08
N ASN A 26 -12.38 -7.00 0.79
CA ASN A 26 -11.66 -7.60 -0.33
C ASN A 26 -11.04 -6.48 -1.18
N LEU A 27 -9.72 -6.28 -1.05
CA LEU A 27 -9.05 -5.16 -1.69
C LEU A 27 -7.94 -5.61 -2.63
N ARG A 28 -7.97 -5.10 -3.86
CA ARG A 28 -6.90 -5.29 -4.85
C ARG A 28 -6.20 -3.98 -5.14
N ILE A 29 -4.95 -3.86 -4.70
CA ILE A 29 -4.13 -2.66 -4.92
C ILE A 29 -3.21 -2.92 -6.11
N LYS A 30 -3.29 -2.06 -7.13
CA LYS A 30 -2.38 -2.07 -8.28
C LYS A 30 -1.43 -0.88 -8.18
N CYS A 31 -0.13 -1.12 -8.20
CA CYS A 31 0.88 -0.07 -8.09
C CYS A 31 2.16 -0.46 -8.85
N ASP A 32 2.83 0.52 -9.46
CA ASP A 32 4.09 0.39 -10.18
C ASP A 32 5.32 0.30 -9.25
N SER A 33 5.22 0.82 -8.02
CA SER A 33 6.29 0.79 -7.00
C SER A 33 6.18 -0.37 -6.00
N MET A 34 5.40 -1.41 -6.34
CA MET A 34 4.99 -2.54 -5.50
C MET A 34 6.10 -3.20 -4.67
N LEU A 35 7.32 -3.30 -5.21
CA LEU A 35 8.49 -3.86 -4.52
C LEU A 35 8.83 -3.14 -3.20
N ARG A 36 8.62 -1.82 -3.12
CA ARG A 36 8.96 -1.02 -1.93
C ARG A 36 7.92 -1.20 -0.81
N ILE A 37 6.64 -1.32 -1.19
CA ILE A 37 5.56 -1.65 -0.25
C ILE A 37 5.78 -3.08 0.28
N LEU A 38 6.16 -4.02 -0.59
CA LEU A 38 6.45 -5.40 -0.18
C LEU A 38 7.66 -5.49 0.77
N HIS A 39 8.74 -4.76 0.49
CA HIS A 39 9.89 -4.69 1.39
C HIS A 39 9.53 -4.05 2.74
N LEU A 40 8.59 -3.12 2.76
CA LEU A 40 8.07 -2.55 4.00
C LEU A 40 7.29 -3.58 4.82
N CYS A 41 6.38 -4.33 4.19
CA CYS A 41 5.63 -5.43 4.82
C CYS A 41 6.56 -6.47 5.44
N ASN A 42 7.72 -6.70 4.82
CA ASN A 42 8.74 -7.63 5.31
C ASN A 42 9.72 -7.02 6.33
N GLY A 43 9.51 -5.77 6.76
CA GLY A 43 10.36 -5.09 7.76
C GLY A 43 11.76 -4.73 7.27
N LEU A 44 12.00 -4.71 5.95
CA LEU A 44 13.31 -4.46 5.36
C LEU A 44 13.65 -2.97 5.18
N LEU A 45 12.74 -2.08 5.55
CA LEU A 45 12.85 -0.63 5.38
C LEU A 45 12.54 0.11 6.69
N SER A 46 13.38 1.11 7.01
CA SER A 46 13.13 2.00 8.14
C SER A 46 12.08 3.05 7.79
N LEU A 47 11.06 3.15 8.63
CA LEU A 47 9.97 4.10 8.48
C LEU A 47 10.27 5.41 9.23
N PRO A 48 9.86 6.57 8.69
CA PRO A 48 9.79 7.80 9.48
C PRO A 48 8.88 7.59 10.68
N TRP A 49 9.28 8.11 11.84
CA TRP A 49 8.56 7.94 13.10
C TRP A 49 7.08 8.32 13.01
N THR A 50 6.77 9.38 12.26
CA THR A 50 5.39 9.87 12.04
C THR A 50 4.48 8.88 11.32
N LEU A 51 5.04 7.90 10.61
CA LEU A 51 4.30 6.88 9.87
C LEU A 51 4.26 5.53 10.57
N ILE A 52 5.03 5.34 11.64
CA ILE A 52 5.14 4.04 12.30
C ILE A 52 3.78 3.60 12.84
N ASP A 53 3.06 4.50 13.52
CA ASP A 53 1.78 4.16 14.14
C ASP A 53 0.69 3.93 13.10
N LEU A 54 0.61 4.80 12.08
CA LEU A 54 -0.30 4.63 10.94
C LEU A 54 -0.03 3.31 10.20
N TYR A 55 1.24 2.97 10.01
CA TYR A 55 1.64 1.73 9.37
C TYR A 55 1.29 0.49 10.20
N LYS A 56 1.51 0.53 11.53
CA LYS A 56 1.09 -0.57 12.43
C LYS A 56 -0.42 -0.77 12.39
N ASN A 57 -1.19 0.32 12.45
CA ASN A 57 -2.64 0.25 12.33
C ASN A 57 -3.04 -0.35 10.99
N CYS A 58 -2.43 0.12 9.90
CA CYS A 58 -2.65 -0.43 8.56
C CYS A 58 -2.38 -1.93 8.50
N LEU A 59 -1.30 -2.43 9.12
CA LEU A 59 -1.03 -3.87 9.20
C LEU A 59 -2.13 -4.63 9.94
N LEU A 60 -2.62 -4.11 11.07
CA LEU A 60 -3.73 -4.71 11.81
C LEU A 60 -5.03 -4.76 11.00
N LEU A 61 -5.32 -3.72 10.21
CA LEU A 61 -6.46 -3.71 9.30
C LEU A 61 -6.29 -4.75 8.19
N MET A 62 -5.09 -4.84 7.62
CA MET A 62 -4.78 -5.82 6.58
C MET A 62 -4.94 -7.26 7.05
N GLU A 63 -4.69 -7.57 8.33
CA GLU A 63 -4.95 -8.91 8.90
C GLU A 63 -6.44 -9.30 8.89
N GLN A 64 -7.33 -8.31 8.81
CA GLN A 64 -8.79 -8.49 8.79
C GLN A 64 -9.38 -8.41 7.38
N MET A 65 -8.53 -8.25 6.35
CA MET A 65 -8.93 -8.06 4.96
C MET A 65 -8.24 -9.06 4.04
N GLU A 66 -8.93 -9.45 2.96
CA GLU A 66 -8.30 -10.17 1.86
C GLU A 66 -7.57 -9.17 0.95
N MET A 67 -6.27 -9.05 1.15
CA MET A 67 -5.41 -8.12 0.42
C MET A 67 -4.71 -8.81 -0.76
N ARG A 68 -4.87 -8.26 -1.96
CA ARG A 68 -4.12 -8.68 -3.16
C ARG A 68 -3.38 -7.51 -3.76
N PHE A 69 -2.07 -7.59 -3.80
CA PHE A 69 -1.26 -6.59 -4.47
C PHE A 69 -0.86 -7.06 -5.87
N CYS A 70 -0.92 -6.18 -6.87
CA CYS A 70 -0.48 -6.49 -8.23
C CYS A 70 0.44 -5.39 -8.75
N LEU A 71 1.55 -5.78 -9.38
CA LEU A 71 2.42 -4.83 -10.09
C LEU A 71 1.65 -4.29 -11.30
N LEU A 72 1.67 -2.98 -11.48
CA LEU A 72 1.19 -2.37 -12.72
C LEU A 72 2.28 -2.55 -13.77
N SER A 73 2.21 -3.65 -14.53
CA SER A 73 3.03 -3.80 -15.74
C SER A 73 2.54 -2.80 -16.78
N SER A 74 3.47 -2.05 -17.37
CA SER A 74 3.23 -1.15 -18.48
C SER A 74 2.88 -1.94 -19.75
N GLU A 75 1.68 -2.52 -19.77
CA GLU A 75 1.04 -3.11 -20.95
C GLU A 75 -0.32 -2.46 -21.14
N THR A 76 -0.30 -1.15 -21.42
CA THR A 76 -1.40 -0.46 -22.13
C THR A 76 -0.80 0.47 -23.18
N SER A 77 0.15 -0.05 -23.96
CA SER A 77 0.47 0.48 -25.28
C SER A 77 0.11 -0.57 -26.32
N MET A 78 -0.83 -0.22 -27.20
CA MET A 78 -1.38 -0.99 -28.33
C MET A 78 -2.50 -1.95 -27.91
N SER A 79 -3.76 -1.77 -28.33
CA SER A 79 -4.26 -1.52 -29.70
C SER A 79 -5.69 -0.91 -29.63
N PRO A 80 -6.35 -0.49 -30.72
CA PRO A 80 -6.28 -1.00 -32.10
C PRO A 80 -5.29 -0.27 -33.00
#